data_AF-A0A6G7VBT9-F1
#
_entry.id   AF-A0A6G7VBT9-F1
#
_cell.length_a   1.000
_cell.length_b   1.000
_cell.length_c   1.000
_cell.angle_alpha   90.00
_cell.angle_beta   90.00
_cell.angle_gamma   90.00
#
_symmetry.space_group_name_H-M   'P 1'
#
loop_
_entity.id
_entity.type
_entity.pdbx_description
1 polymer ?
#
loop_
_entity_poly.entity_id
_entity_poly.type
_entity_poly.pdbx_seq_one_letter_code
_entity_poly.pdbx_strand_id
1 'polypeptide(L)' 'MILGLDDPFVAMAYLSILALAAFSIIYGTLRRHAAPDEITEEDHQWALEEQQVDDER' A
#
# COMPACT_ATOMS: atom_id res chain seq x y z
N MET A 1 -7.43 -23.72 -25.27
CA MET A 1 -8.32 -22.60 -24.94
C MET A 1 -8.26 -22.33 -23.44
N ILE A 2 -7.57 -21.27 -23.02
CA ILE A 2 -7.54 -20.79 -21.63
C ILE A 2 -8.35 -19.49 -21.61
N LEU A 3 -9.44 -19.42 -20.83
CA LEU A 3 -10.28 -18.21 -20.70
C LEU A 3 -10.81 -17.66 -22.05
N GLY A 4 -11.10 -18.53 -23.02
CA GLY A 4 -11.55 -18.12 -24.36
C GLY A 4 -10.43 -17.64 -25.29
N LEU A 5 -9.17 -17.67 -24.85
CA LEU A 5 -8.00 -17.42 -25.67
C LEU A 5 -7.42 -18.74 -26.17
N ASP A 6 -7.21 -18.83 -27.48
CA ASP A 6 -6.64 -20.02 -28.10
C ASP A 6 -5.12 -20.11 -27.96
N ASP A 7 -4.44 -18.96 -27.97
CA ASP A 7 -2.99 -18.90 -27.78
C ASP A 7 -2.64 -18.93 -26.27
N PRO A 8 -1.96 -19.99 -25.81
CA PRO A 8 -1.56 -20.11 -24.40
C PRO A 8 -0.59 -19.01 -23.96
N PHE A 9 0.26 -18.47 -24.84
CA PHE A 9 1.18 -17.39 -24.48
C PHE A 9 0.43 -16.09 -24.20
N VAL A 10 -0.60 -15.80 -25.01
CA VAL A 10 -1.45 -14.61 -24.80
C VAL A 10 -2.21 -14.74 -23.48
N ALA A 11 -2.80 -15.90 -23.21
CA ALA A 11 -3.48 -16.15 -21.93
C ALA A 11 -2.55 -15.98 -20.73
N MET A 12 -1.32 -16.51 -20.81
CA MET A 12 -0.32 -16.37 -19.76
C MET A 12 0.12 -14.92 -19.54
N ALA A 13 0.22 -14.11 -20.60
CA ALA A 13 0.54 -12.68 -20.48
C ALA A 13 -0.56 -11.91 -19.72
N TYR A 14 -1.84 -12.18 -19.99
CA TYR A 14 -2.93 -11.58 -19.22
C TYR A 14 -2.91 -12.00 -17.76
N LEU A 15 -2.70 -13.30 -17.51
CA LEU A 15 -2.62 -13.83 -16.15
C LEU A 15 -1.42 -13.26 -15.36
N SER A 16 -0.28 -13.05 -16.00
CA SER A 16 0.90 -12.49 -15.35
C SER A 16 0.72 -11.02 -14.99
N ILE A 17 0.02 -10.24 -15.83
CA ILE A 17 -0.34 -8.85 -15.51
C ILE A 17 -1.26 -8.80 -14.29
N LEU A 18 -2.29 -9.65 -14.25
CA LEU A 18 -3.19 -9.74 -13.10
C LEU A 18 -2.45 -10.17 -11.83
N ALA A 19 -1.56 -11.16 -11.95
CA ALA A 19 -0.74 -11.62 -10.83
C ALA A 19 0.20 -10.53 -10.32
N LEU A 20 0.82 -9.75 -11.20
CA LEU A 20 1.70 -8.64 -10.84
C LEU A 20 0.91 -7.53 -10.12
N ALA A 21 -0.26 -7.16 -10.63
CA ALA A 21 -1.13 -6.19 -9.99
C ALA A 21 -1.53 -6.63 -8.57
N ALA A 22 -1.95 -7.89 -8.41
CA ALA A 22 -2.27 -8.46 -7.10
C ALA A 22 -1.04 -8.44 -6.17
N PHE A 23 0.14 -8.82 -6.68
CA PHE A 23 1.38 -8.81 -5.92
C PHE A 23 1.76 -7.40 -5.43
N SER A 24 1.62 -6.38 -6.28
CA SER A 24 1.88 -4.98 -5.89
C SER A 24 0.96 -4.51 -4.77
N ILE A 25 -0.33 -4.85 -4.84
CA ILE A 25 -1.30 -4.52 -3.78
C ILE A 25 -0.95 -5.23 -2.48
N ILE A 26 -0.70 -6.55 -2.54
CA ILE A 26 -0.34 -7.34 -1.35
C ILE A 26 0.93 -6.78 -0.71
N TYR A 27 1.97 -6.52 -1.51
CA TYR A 27 3.22 -5.96 -1.01
C TYR A 27 3.01 -4.59 -0.37
N GLY A 28 2.26 -3.69 -1.01
CA GLY A 28 1.94 -2.36 -0.46
C GLY A 28 1.20 -2.45 0.87
N THR A 29 0.20 -3.33 0.95
CA THR A 29 -0.60 -3.55 2.17
C THR A 29 0.25 -4.15 3.29
N LEU A 30 1.04 -5.20 3.00
CA LEU A 30 1.93 -5.81 3.99
C LEU A 30 2.98 -4.81 4.48
N ARG A 31 3.60 -4.04 3.58
CA ARG A 31 4.57 -3.01 3.95
C ARG A 31 3.94 -1.91 4.81
N ARG A 32 2.70 -1.50 4.49
CA ARG A 32 1.97 -0.52 5.29
C ARG A 32 1.68 -1.02 6.69
N HIS A 33 1.29 -2.29 6.85
CA HIS A 33 1.07 -2.88 8.17
C HIS A 33 2.36 -3.24 8.92
N ALA A 34 3.46 -3.44 8.21
CA ALA A 34 4.77 -3.72 8.79
C ALA A 34 5.55 -2.45 9.15
N ALA A 35 5.18 -1.29 8.62
CA ALA A 35 5.60 -0.02 9.18
C ALA A 35 4.98 0.04 10.59
N PRO A 36 5.78 0.05 11.66
CA PRO A 36 5.23 0.24 12.99
C PRO A 36 4.62 1.65 12.98
N ASP A 37 3.28 1.75 13.01
CA ASP A 37 2.59 2.93 13.51
C ASP A 37 2.80 3.01 15.04
N GLU A 38 4.04 2.86 15.48
CA GLU A 38 4.43 3.10 16.86
C GLU A 38 4.51 4.61 16.98
N ILE A 39 3.36 5.24 17.28
CA ILE A 39 3.29 6.67 17.61
C ILE A 39 4.26 6.88 18.76
N THR A 40 5.38 7.53 18.46
CA THR A 40 6.41 7.81 19.44
C THR A 40 5.97 8.95 20.33
N GLU A 41 6.57 9.08 21.51
CA GLU A 41 6.35 10.25 22.36
C GLU A 41 6.74 11.55 21.62
N GLU A 42 7.68 11.48 20.67
CA GLU A 42 8.06 12.60 19.80
C GLU A 42 6.91 13.03 18.86
N ASP A 43 6.17 12.08 18.28
CA ASP A 43 4.96 12.37 17.48
C ASP A 43 3.85 13.01 18.33
N HIS A 44 3.72 12.60 19.60
CA HIS A 44 2.76 13.16 20.54
C HIS A 44 3.13 14.60 20.94
N GLN A 45 4.42 14.87 21.21
CA GLN A 45 4.90 16.23 21.50
C GLN A 45 4.74 17.14 20.27
N TRP A 46 5.03 16.66 19.06
CA TRP A 46 4.81 17.42 17.83
C TRP A 46 3.34 17.81 17.65
N ALA A 47 2.40 16.89 17.90
CA ALA A 47 0.97 17.18 17.84
C ALA A 47 0.52 18.23 18.87
N LEU A 48 1.10 18.23 20.08
CA LEU A 48 0.81 19.20 21.13
C LEU A 48 1.38 20.58 20.82
N GLU A 49 2.57 20.65 20.22
CA GLU A 49 3.19 21.91 19.77
C GLU A 49 2.39 22.53 18.63
N GLU A 50 1.96 21.73 17.65
CA GLU A 50 1.17 22.22 16.52
C GLU A 50 -0.21 22.74 16.96
N GLN A 51 -0.83 22.11 17.96
CA GLN A 51 -2.08 22.57 18.56
C GLN A 51 -1.91 23.91 19.30
N GLN A 52 -0.81 24.10 20.04
CA GLN A 52 -0.52 25.36 20.73
C GLN A 52 -0.28 26.52 19.76
N VAL A 53 0.40 26.27 18.63
CA VAL A 53 0.65 27.28 17.60
C VAL A 53 -0.64 27.74 16.92
N ASP A 54 -1.64 26.87 16.78
CA ASP A 54 -2.95 27.23 16.19
C ASP A 54 -3.84 27.99 17.19
N ASP A 55 -3.80 27.63 18.48
CA ASP A 55 -4.55 28.32 19.55
C ASP A 55 -4.03 29.74 19.87
N GLU A 56 -2.76 30.04 19.58
CA GLU A 56 -2.15 31.37 19.80
C GLU A 56 -2.40 32.39 18.65
N ARG A 57 -3.17 32.03 17.62
CA ARG A 57 -3.38 32.82 16.40
C ARG A 57 -4.72 33.58 16.37
#